data_AF-A0A537EIF5-F1
#
_entry.id   AF-A0A537EIF5-F1
#
_cell.length_a   1.000
_cell.length_b   1.000
_cell.length_c   1.000
_cell.angle_alpha   90.00
_cell.angle_beta   90.00
_cell.angle_gamma   90.00
#
_symmetry.space_group_name_H-M   'P 1'
#
loop_
_entity.id
_entity.type
_entity.pdbx_description
1 polymer ?
#
loop_
_entity_poly.entity_id
_entity_poly.type
_entity_poly.pdbx_seq_one_letter_code
_entity_poly.pdbx_strand_id
1 'polypeptide(L)'
;MPIFYIDGESRGNEQNSLPRNARIAIAYADSSDTIEPGKFRIYWQPIGDRTNNEAEYYALLKALALITERWADKATGRIQGGIGEILIRSDSQLVVNQVNGEWRVEDSKLIELSEEARDSSKKLGRVKLEWVPREENYAGLWLEGKLKPLSIERIRG
;
A
#
# COMPACT_ATOMS: atom_id res chain seq x y z
N MET A 1 -6.64 -1.17 16.33
CA MET A 1 -6.34 -1.99 15.13
C MET A 1 -5.66 -1.07 14.14
N PRO A 2 -4.37 -1.28 13.83
CA PRO A 2 -3.67 -0.43 12.88
C PRO A 2 -4.29 -0.54 11.48
N ILE A 3 -4.36 0.59 10.79
CA ILE A 3 -4.94 0.69 9.45
C ILE A 3 -4.01 1.44 8.51
N PHE A 4 -3.90 0.90 7.31
CA PHE A 4 -3.11 1.43 6.21
C PHE A 4 -4.00 1.66 5.01
N TYR A 5 -3.76 2.76 4.31
CA TYR A 5 -4.28 3.00 2.98
C TYR A 5 -3.10 3.11 2.04
N ILE A 6 -3.18 2.48 0.87
CA ILE A 6 -2.11 2.48 -0.13
C ILE A 6 -2.64 3.03 -1.45
N ASP A 7 -1.79 3.77 -2.15
CA ASP A 7 -2.04 4.18 -3.53
C ASP A 7 -0.73 4.42 -4.28
N GLY A 8 -0.75 4.20 -5.59
CA GLY A 8 0.34 4.42 -6.52
C GLY A 8 -0.10 5.26 -7.71
N GLU A 9 0.61 6.36 -7.97
CA GLU A 9 0.33 7.25 -9.09
C GLU A 9 1.53 7.32 -10.03
N SER A 10 1.31 7.07 -11.33
CA SER A 10 2.26 7.34 -12.40
C SER A 10 1.85 8.54 -13.24
N ARG A 11 2.72 9.56 -13.31
CA ARG A 11 2.53 10.78 -14.13
C ARG A 11 3.48 10.79 -15.34
N GLY A 12 2.99 11.13 -16.53
CA GLY A 12 3.76 11.23 -17.78
C GLY A 12 2.84 11.34 -18.99
N ASN A 13 3.31 11.94 -20.09
CA ASN A 13 2.50 12.33 -21.27
C ASN A 13 1.83 11.12 -21.93
N GLU A 14 0.56 10.90 -21.58
CA GLU A 14 -0.24 9.72 -21.95
C GLU A 14 0.38 8.42 -21.40
N GLN A 15 -0.41 7.43 -20.98
CA GLN A 15 0.09 6.18 -20.36
C GLN A 15 1.15 5.43 -21.22
N ASN A 16 1.32 5.85 -22.48
CA ASN A 16 2.14 5.28 -23.53
C ASN A 16 3.50 5.97 -23.77
N SER A 17 3.82 7.11 -23.15
CA SER A 17 5.12 7.77 -23.37
C SER A 17 6.08 7.60 -22.19
N LEU A 18 7.33 7.25 -22.50
CA LEU A 18 8.44 7.14 -21.56
C LEU A 18 9.25 8.45 -21.50
N PRO A 19 9.87 8.79 -20.36
CA PRO A 19 9.82 8.09 -19.08
C PRO A 19 8.57 8.47 -18.27
N ARG A 20 8.05 7.51 -17.50
CA ARG A 20 7.01 7.80 -16.49
C ARG A 20 7.66 8.29 -15.19
N ASN A 21 6.90 9.06 -14.43
CA ASN A 21 7.27 9.54 -13.11
C ASN A 21 6.25 9.00 -12.10
N ALA A 22 6.54 7.84 -11.54
CA ALA A 22 5.70 7.19 -10.57
C ALA A 22 6.13 7.47 -9.13
N ARG A 23 5.14 7.54 -8.24
CA ARG A 23 5.29 7.67 -6.79
C ARG A 23 4.23 6.87 -6.08
N ILE A 24 4.52 6.51 -4.83
CA ILE A 24 3.58 5.79 -3.96
C ILE A 24 3.32 6.61 -2.70
N ALA A 25 2.16 6.37 -2.10
CA ALA A 25 1.80 6.87 -0.79
C ALA A 25 1.20 5.75 0.07
N ILE A 26 1.45 5.86 1.37
CA ILE A 26 0.90 4.98 2.39
C ILE A 26 0.38 5.89 3.50
N ALA A 27 -0.93 5.97 3.67
CA ALA A 27 -1.54 6.62 4.82
C ALA A 27 -1.64 5.61 5.98
N TYR A 28 -1.30 6.05 7.18
CA TYR A 28 -1.24 5.19 8.36
C TYR A 28 -1.91 5.82 9.57
N ALA A 29 -2.75 5.07 10.28
CA ALA A 29 -3.25 5.40 11.60
C ALA A 29 -3.18 4.19 12.55
N ASP A 30 -2.90 4.47 13.83
CA ASP A 30 -2.78 3.45 14.88
C ASP A 30 -4.12 2.76 15.22
N SER A 31 -5.24 3.42 14.91
CA SER A 31 -6.59 2.90 15.12
C SER A 31 -7.51 3.14 13.93
N SER A 32 -8.30 2.12 13.56
CA SER A 32 -9.35 2.16 12.54
C SER A 32 -10.46 3.16 12.82
N ASP A 33 -10.64 3.55 14.09
CA ASP A 33 -11.72 4.45 14.51
C ASP A 33 -11.40 5.94 14.29
N THR A 34 -10.21 6.25 13.76
CA THR A 34 -9.73 7.63 13.65
C THR A 34 -8.95 7.86 12.36
N ILE A 35 -9.66 7.94 11.23
CA ILE A 35 -9.14 8.64 10.07
C ILE A 35 -9.90 9.94 9.86
N GLU A 36 -9.56 10.93 10.66
CA GLU A 36 -9.93 12.33 10.39
C GLU A 36 -8.71 13.07 9.80
N PRO A 37 -8.91 14.15 9.04
CA PRO A 37 -7.83 15.07 8.67
C PRO A 37 -6.95 15.40 9.90
N GLY A 38 -5.64 15.21 9.78
CA GLY A 38 -4.69 15.44 10.89
C GLY A 38 -4.53 14.30 11.92
N LYS A 39 -5.16 13.13 11.75
CA LYS A 39 -4.97 11.96 12.62
C LYS A 39 -4.21 10.79 11.97
N PHE A 40 -3.78 10.94 10.73
CA PHE A 40 -3.01 9.94 10.00
C PHE A 40 -1.67 10.50 9.52
N ARG A 41 -0.69 9.62 9.33
CA ARG A 41 0.63 9.94 8.79
C ARG A 41 0.70 9.51 7.33
N ILE A 42 1.54 10.16 6.54
CA ILE A 42 1.86 9.74 5.18
C ILE A 42 3.32 9.31 5.10
N TYR A 43 3.53 8.11 4.57
CA TYR A 43 4.82 7.68 4.03
C TYR A 43 4.75 7.73 2.51
N TRP A 44 5.78 8.26 1.86
CA TRP A 44 5.79 8.34 0.39
C TRP A 44 7.20 8.17 -0.18
N GLN A 45 7.30 7.82 -1.46
CA GLN A 45 8.56 7.89 -2.20
C GLN A 45 8.31 7.92 -3.73
N PRO A 46 9.20 8.54 -4.52
CA PRO A 46 9.26 8.30 -5.95
C PRO A 46 9.76 6.87 -6.22
N ILE A 47 9.23 6.22 -7.25
CA ILE A 47 9.59 4.86 -7.65
C ILE A 47 10.04 4.77 -9.13
N GLY A 48 10.29 5.91 -9.76
CA GLY A 48 10.86 5.98 -11.11
C GLY A 48 9.86 5.66 -12.22
N ASP A 49 10.34 5.02 -13.27
CA ASP A 49 9.55 4.67 -14.45
C ASP A 49 8.75 3.39 -14.23
N ARG A 50 7.47 3.57 -13.86
CA ARG A 50 6.50 2.50 -13.60
C ARG A 50 5.13 2.90 -14.10
N THR A 51 4.34 1.91 -14.47
CA THR A 51 2.91 2.04 -14.75
C THR A 51 2.11 2.27 -13.46
N ASN A 52 0.84 2.63 -13.56
CA ASN A 52 -0.06 2.75 -12.40
C ASN A 52 -0.17 1.41 -11.65
N ASN A 53 -0.43 0.30 -12.35
CA ASN A 53 -0.59 -1.00 -11.70
C ASN A 53 0.69 -1.43 -10.97
N GLU A 54 1.87 -1.24 -11.58
CA GLU A 54 3.13 -1.47 -10.88
C GLU A 54 3.23 -0.56 -9.64
N ALA A 55 2.91 0.73 -9.75
CA ALA A 55 2.96 1.66 -8.61
C ALA A 55 2.08 1.20 -7.43
N GLU A 56 0.87 0.72 -7.71
CA GLU A 56 -0.07 0.20 -6.72
C GLU A 56 0.48 -1.03 -5.98
N TYR A 57 1.05 -1.98 -6.73
CA TYR A 57 1.75 -3.13 -6.14
C TYR A 57 2.95 -2.71 -5.29
N TYR A 58 3.75 -1.75 -5.76
CA TYR A 58 4.87 -1.21 -4.99
C TYR A 58 4.41 -0.52 -3.70
N ALA A 59 3.25 0.14 -3.71
CA ALA A 59 2.67 0.74 -2.52
C ALA A 59 2.31 -0.34 -1.48
N LEU A 60 1.69 -1.45 -1.92
CA LEU A 60 1.38 -2.60 -1.06
C LEU A 60 2.65 -3.22 -0.47
N LEU A 61 3.65 -3.53 -1.30
CA LEU A 61 4.90 -4.15 -0.85
C LEU A 61 5.61 -3.27 0.18
N LYS A 62 5.61 -1.95 -0.01
CA LYS A 62 6.20 -1.03 0.96
C LYS A 62 5.39 -0.91 2.24
N ALA A 63 4.06 -1.00 2.18
CA ALA A 63 3.24 -1.09 3.40
C ALA A 63 3.53 -2.37 4.18
N LEU A 64 3.63 -3.53 3.49
CA LEU A 64 3.98 -4.81 4.12
C LEU A 64 5.38 -4.78 4.74
N ALA A 65 6.35 -4.13 4.10
CA ALA A 65 7.69 -3.93 4.66
C ALA A 65 7.63 -3.07 5.94
N LEU A 66 6.93 -1.94 5.93
CA LEU A 66 6.75 -1.09 7.12
C LEU A 66 6.06 -1.83 8.27
N ILE A 67 5.04 -2.64 7.96
CA ILE A 67 4.36 -3.50 8.93
C ILE A 67 5.33 -4.52 9.53
N THR A 68 6.16 -5.14 8.68
CA THR A 68 7.16 -6.13 9.09
C THR A 68 8.17 -5.50 10.04
N GLU A 69 8.74 -4.35 9.68
CA GLU A 69 9.73 -3.63 10.50
C GLU A 69 9.19 -3.22 11.87
N ARG A 70 7.90 -2.88 11.94
CA ARG A 70 7.26 -2.37 13.16
C ARG A 70 6.77 -3.45 14.10
N TRP A 71 6.17 -4.50 13.56
CA TRP A 71 5.39 -5.44 14.37
C TRP A 71 5.68 -6.90 14.10
N ALA A 72 6.51 -7.25 13.11
CA ALA A 72 6.89 -8.64 12.96
C ALA A 72 7.93 -9.03 14.03
N ASP A 73 7.70 -10.19 14.63
CA ASP A 73 8.69 -10.86 15.45
C ASP A 73 9.88 -11.26 14.58
N LYS A 74 11.11 -10.98 15.04
CA LYS A 74 12.32 -11.17 14.24
C LYS A 74 12.65 -12.65 13.99
N ALA A 75 12.22 -13.55 14.89
CA ALA A 75 12.50 -14.98 14.75
C ALA A 75 11.51 -15.66 13.81
N THR A 76 10.23 -15.28 13.88
CA THR A 76 9.15 -15.95 13.14
C THR A 76 8.71 -15.19 11.89
N GLY A 77 8.96 -13.88 11.82
CA GLY A 77 8.45 -12.99 10.78
C GLY A 77 6.93 -12.78 10.84
N ARG A 78 6.25 -13.26 11.90
CA ARG A 78 4.81 -13.09 12.11
C ARG A 78 4.54 -11.86 12.95
N ILE A 79 3.35 -11.30 12.84
CA ILE A 79 2.93 -10.21 13.72
C ILE A 79 3.00 -10.65 15.19
N GLN A 80 3.66 -9.83 16.02
CA GLN A 80 3.85 -10.05 17.45
C GLN A 80 2.51 -10.21 18.19
N GLY A 81 2.53 -11.02 19.26
CA GLY A 81 1.38 -11.16 20.15
C GLY A 81 0.94 -9.82 20.76
N GLY A 82 -0.37 -9.63 20.94
CA GLY A 82 -0.95 -8.38 21.44
C GLY A 82 -1.26 -7.35 20.36
N ILE A 83 -0.67 -7.47 19.17
CA ILE A 83 -1.13 -6.73 17.99
C ILE A 83 -2.33 -7.47 17.42
N GLY A 84 -3.45 -6.76 17.30
CA GLY A 84 -4.67 -7.25 16.64
C GLY A 84 -4.44 -7.51 15.15
N GLU A 85 -5.52 -7.65 14.42
CA GLU A 85 -5.47 -7.62 12.96
C GLU A 85 -4.93 -6.26 12.46
N ILE A 86 -4.28 -6.25 11.30
CA ILE A 86 -3.85 -5.03 10.60
C ILE A 86 -4.61 -4.99 9.27
N LEU A 87 -5.29 -3.88 9.00
CA LEU A 87 -6.02 -3.67 7.75
C LEU A 87 -5.19 -2.84 6.79
N ILE A 88 -5.09 -3.29 5.54
CA ILE A 88 -4.60 -2.52 4.40
C ILE A 88 -5.78 -2.30 3.45
N ARG A 89 -5.98 -1.05 3.00
CA ARG A 89 -7.03 -0.66 2.09
C ARG A 89 -6.47 -0.04 0.83
N SER A 90 -7.07 -0.36 -0.31
CA SER A 90 -6.72 0.18 -1.63
C SER A 90 -8.00 0.38 -2.44
N ASP A 91 -8.01 1.36 -3.33
CA ASP A 91 -9.07 1.52 -4.34
C ASP A 91 -8.79 0.76 -5.64
N SER A 92 -7.64 0.10 -5.75
CA SER A 92 -7.30 -0.80 -6.86
C SER A 92 -7.95 -2.18 -6.69
N GLN A 93 -9.10 -2.37 -7.33
CA GLN A 93 -9.74 -3.70 -7.40
C GLN A 93 -8.80 -4.76 -7.99
N LEU A 94 -7.95 -4.39 -8.95
CA LEU A 94 -7.00 -5.30 -9.57
C LEU A 94 -6.02 -5.84 -8.53
N VAL A 95 -5.35 -4.97 -7.76
CA VAL A 95 -4.37 -5.40 -6.76
C VAL A 95 -5.03 -6.20 -5.66
N VAL A 96 -6.17 -5.72 -5.13
CA VAL A 96 -6.90 -6.41 -4.05
C VAL A 96 -7.30 -7.82 -4.47
N ASN A 97 -7.99 -7.97 -5.61
CA ASN A 97 -8.49 -9.27 -6.05
C ASN A 97 -7.36 -10.21 -6.49
N GLN A 98 -6.32 -9.69 -7.14
CA GLN A 98 -5.17 -10.50 -7.49
C GLN A 98 -4.43 -10.98 -6.24
N VAL A 99 -4.08 -10.11 -5.29
CA VAL A 99 -3.36 -10.54 -4.08
C VAL A 99 -4.20 -11.49 -3.23
N ASN A 100 -5.51 -11.27 -3.12
CA ASN A 100 -6.40 -12.18 -2.39
C ASN A 100 -6.63 -13.53 -3.11
N GLY A 101 -6.20 -13.66 -4.37
CA GLY A 101 -6.29 -14.91 -5.13
C GLY A 101 -7.61 -15.09 -5.90
N GLU A 102 -8.47 -14.08 -5.89
CA GLU A 102 -9.75 -14.08 -6.60
C GLU A 102 -9.54 -13.93 -8.12
N TRP A 103 -8.55 -13.12 -8.53
CA TRP A 103 -8.26 -12.86 -9.93
C TRP A 103 -6.90 -13.41 -10.35
N ARG A 104 -6.82 -13.91 -11.59
CA ARG A 104 -5.56 -14.33 -12.20
C ARG A 104 -4.70 -13.11 -12.56
N VAL A 105 -3.38 -13.30 -12.46
CA VAL A 105 -2.39 -12.33 -12.95
C VAL A 105 -1.81 -12.85 -14.26
N GLU A 106 -1.88 -12.04 -15.31
CA GLU A 106 -1.43 -12.43 -16.66
C GLU A 106 -0.19 -11.66 -17.12
N ASP A 107 -0.04 -10.41 -16.68
CA ASP A 107 1.15 -9.61 -16.96
C ASP A 107 2.35 -10.17 -16.19
N SER A 108 3.41 -10.54 -16.90
CA SER A 108 4.60 -11.18 -16.33
C SER A 108 5.27 -10.35 -15.23
N LYS A 109 5.27 -9.02 -15.34
CA LYS A 109 5.85 -8.16 -14.30
C LYS A 109 4.98 -8.10 -13.06
N LEU A 110 3.66 -8.14 -13.25
CA LEU A 110 2.71 -8.15 -12.13
C LEU A 110 2.68 -9.50 -11.43
N ILE A 111 3.00 -10.61 -12.10
CA ILE A 111 3.08 -11.95 -11.49
C ILE A 111 4.08 -11.91 -10.33
N GLU A 112 5.30 -11.46 -10.58
CA GLU A 112 6.35 -11.39 -9.55
C GLU A 112 5.94 -10.52 -8.35
N LEU A 113 5.38 -9.33 -8.63
CA LEU A 113 4.91 -8.42 -7.58
C LEU A 113 3.73 -8.99 -6.77
N SER A 114 2.83 -9.72 -7.43
CA SER A 114 1.67 -10.34 -6.79
C SER A 114 2.07 -11.51 -5.91
N GLU A 115 3.02 -12.34 -6.35
CA GLU A 115 3.58 -13.43 -5.57
C GLU A 115 4.30 -12.90 -4.32
N GLU A 116 5.16 -11.88 -4.47
CA GLU A 116 5.86 -11.26 -3.34
C GLU A 116 4.88 -10.68 -2.30
N ALA A 117 3.82 -10.01 -2.75
CA ALA A 117 2.80 -9.43 -1.89
C ALA A 117 1.99 -10.51 -1.15
N ARG A 118 1.61 -11.59 -1.85
CA ARG A 118 0.89 -12.73 -1.26
C ARG A 118 1.74 -13.43 -0.20
N ASP A 119 2.99 -13.70 -0.50
CA ASP A 119 3.88 -14.43 0.40
C ASP A 119 4.19 -13.60 1.65
N SER A 120 4.47 -12.30 1.48
CA SER A 120 4.66 -11.37 2.58
C SER A 120 3.41 -11.28 3.48
N SER A 121 2.22 -11.16 2.89
CA SER A 121 0.96 -11.09 3.63
C SER A 121 0.70 -12.39 4.42
N LYS A 122 0.89 -13.56 3.77
CA LYS A 122 0.74 -14.87 4.41
C LYS A 122 1.74 -15.08 5.55
N LYS A 123 2.99 -14.65 5.37
CA LYS A 123 4.04 -14.75 6.39
C LYS A 123 3.69 -13.95 7.63
N LEU A 124 3.20 -12.72 7.47
CA LEU A 124 2.74 -11.87 8.58
C LEU A 124 1.52 -12.48 9.30
N GLY A 125 0.60 -13.11 8.55
CA GLY A 125 -0.49 -13.95 9.06
C GLY A 125 -1.66 -13.23 9.74
N ARG A 126 -1.55 -11.92 10.01
CA ARG A 126 -2.60 -11.07 10.61
C ARG A 126 -2.84 -9.78 9.82
N VAL A 127 -2.63 -9.84 8.50
CA VAL A 127 -2.85 -8.73 7.59
C VAL A 127 -4.01 -9.07 6.67
N LYS A 128 -4.95 -8.14 6.51
CA LYS A 128 -6.02 -8.23 5.51
C LYS A 128 -5.88 -7.08 4.51
N LEU A 129 -6.11 -7.41 3.24
CA LEU A 129 -6.18 -6.44 2.16
C LEU A 129 -7.63 -6.33 1.67
N GLU A 130 -8.20 -5.14 1.76
CA GLU A 130 -9.59 -4.85 1.42
C GLU A 130 -9.67 -3.75 0.36
N TRP A 131 -10.69 -3.86 -0.50
CA TRP A 131 -11.02 -2.81 -1.44
C TRP A 131 -11.88 -1.75 -0.76
N VAL A 132 -11.63 -0.48 -1.07
CA VAL A 132 -12.49 0.65 -0.70
C VAL A 132 -12.74 1.57 -1.91
N PRO A 133 -13.83 2.34 -1.93
CA PRO A 133 -14.02 3.40 -2.91
C PRO A 133 -12.88 4.43 -2.88
N ARG A 134 -12.62 5.09 -4.02
CA ARG A 134 -11.53 6.08 -4.16
C ARG A 134 -11.66 7.25 -3.19
N GLU A 135 -12.90 7.68 -2.96
CA GLU A 135 -13.26 8.71 -2.00
C GLU A 135 -12.99 8.34 -0.54
N GLU A 136 -12.71 7.06 -0.27
CA GLU A 136 -12.29 6.55 1.03
C GLU A 136 -10.80 6.19 1.08
N ASN A 137 -10.06 6.28 -0.03
CA ASN A 137 -8.63 5.97 -0.05
C ASN A 137 -7.77 7.19 0.33
N TYR A 138 -7.35 7.27 1.59
CA TYR A 138 -6.61 8.42 2.12
C TYR A 138 -5.23 8.63 1.49
N ALA A 139 -4.57 7.55 1.04
CA ALA A 139 -3.31 7.67 0.33
C ALA A 139 -3.51 8.34 -1.03
N GLY A 140 -4.53 7.93 -1.78
CA GLY A 140 -4.84 8.52 -3.08
C GLY A 140 -5.40 9.93 -3.00
N LEU A 141 -6.28 10.19 -2.04
CA LEU A 141 -6.74 11.55 -1.76
C LEU A 141 -5.58 12.49 -1.39
N TRP A 142 -4.55 12.00 -0.68
CA TRP A 142 -3.35 12.80 -0.43
C TRP A 142 -2.51 13.01 -1.69
N LEU A 143 -2.32 11.98 -2.54
CA LEU A 143 -1.62 12.12 -3.83
C LEU A 143 -2.28 13.17 -4.74
N GLU A 144 -3.61 13.25 -4.70
CA GLU A 144 -4.42 14.27 -5.39
C GLU A 144 -4.39 15.66 -4.73
N GLY A 145 -3.78 15.80 -3.56
CA GLY A 145 -3.71 17.06 -2.82
C GLY A 145 -5.00 17.43 -2.07
N LYS A 146 -5.91 16.47 -1.86
CA LYS A 146 -7.22 16.69 -1.22
C LYS A 146 -7.19 16.59 0.30
N LEU A 147 -6.15 16.00 0.89
CA LEU A 147 -6.05 15.80 2.34
C LEU A 147 -4.76 16.35 2.94
N LYS A 148 -4.83 16.76 4.21
CA LYS A 148 -3.70 17.18 5.04
C LYS A 148 -3.43 16.13 6.13
N PRO A 149 -2.25 15.48 6.14
CA PRO A 149 -1.89 14.52 7.18
C PRO A 149 -1.30 15.22 8.41
N LEU A 150 -1.13 14.45 9.49
CA LEU A 150 -0.39 14.86 10.69
C LEU A 150 1.10 15.05 10.42
N SER A 151 1.71 14.10 9.71
CA SER A 151 3.11 14.14 9.28
C SER A 151 3.27 13.56 7.88
N ILE A 152 4.34 13.98 7.19
CA ILE A 152 4.74 13.47 5.88
C ILE A 152 6.19 13.04 5.99
N GLU A 153 6.46 11.78 5.70
CA GLU A 153 7.77 11.17 5.84
C GLU A 153 8.14 10.47 4.54
N ARG A 154 9.36 10.69 4.04
CA ARG A 154 9.86 9.96 2.87
C ARG A 154 10.37 8.59 3.34
N ILE A 155 9.93 7.52 2.70
CA ILE A 155 10.44 6.16 2.96
C ILE A 155 11.94 6.18 2.61
N ARG A 156 12.79 5.86 3.58
CA ARG A 156 14.24 5.70 3.35
C ARG A 156 14.47 4.27 2.88
N GLY A 157 15.27 4.12 1.82
CA GLY A 157 15.74 2.82 1.32
C GLY A 157 16.88 2.26 2.15
#